data_AF-A0A3B3VER9-F1
#
_entry.id   AF-A0A3B3VER9-F1
#
_cell.length_a   1.000
_cell.length_b   1.000
_cell.length_c   1.000
_cell.angle_alpha   90.00
_cell.angle_beta   90.00
_cell.angle_gamma   90.00
#
_symmetry.space_group_name_H-M   'P 1'
#
loop_
_entity.id
_entity.type
_entity.pdbx_description
1 polymer ?
#
loop_
_entity_poly.entity_id
_entity_poly.type
_entity_poly.pdbx_seq_one_letter_code
_entity_poly.pdbx_strand_id
1 'polypeptide(L)'
;MQVHDIRHAIAIDYDPVEGFVYWTDDEVRAIRRSYIDGSNATILVNMDINHPDGIAVDWVARNLYWTDTGTDRIEVTRLNGTSRKILISEDLEEPRAIVLDPVNGFMYWTDWGQHPKIERANLDGTARVVLLNSSLGWPNGLAIDYTAGKLYWGDAKTDKIEVINVDGSNRQTLLEDKLPHIFGFTLLGEYIYWTDWQSRSIERIHKATAVREIIIDQLPDLMGLKATKVTETNGRICRFLNSG
;
A
#
# COMPACT_ATOMS: atom_id res chain seq x y z
N MET A 1 -10.30 4.56 22.88
CA MET A 1 -11.31 5.55 22.42
C MET A 1 -11.73 5.17 21.01
N GLN A 2 -12.97 5.43 20.61
CA GLN A 2 -13.41 5.16 19.23
C GLN A 2 -13.06 6.37 18.36
N VAL A 3 -12.50 6.13 17.18
CA VAL A 3 -12.35 7.19 16.17
C VAL A 3 -13.73 7.44 15.56
N HIS A 4 -14.20 8.68 15.60
CA HIS A 4 -15.49 9.08 15.05
C HIS A 4 -15.37 9.50 13.57
N ASP A 5 -16.50 9.55 12.88
CA ASP A 5 -16.64 10.03 11.50
C ASP A 5 -15.81 9.25 10.47
N ILE A 6 -15.65 7.94 10.65
CA ILE A 6 -15.21 7.05 9.57
C ILE A 6 -16.46 6.71 8.76
N ARG A 7 -16.43 6.98 7.46
CA ARG A 7 -17.55 6.75 6.54
C ARG A 7 -17.25 5.56 5.64
N HIS A 8 -16.11 5.60 4.97
CA HIS A 8 -15.69 4.56 4.05
C HIS A 8 -14.16 4.51 4.00
N ALA A 9 -13.55 3.81 4.95
CA ALA A 9 -12.10 3.71 5.05
C ALA A 9 -11.54 2.75 4.00
N ILE A 10 -10.56 3.19 3.20
CA ILE A 10 -10.05 2.45 2.05
C ILE A 10 -8.68 1.83 2.33
N ALA A 11 -7.64 2.65 2.42
CA ALA A 11 -6.26 2.23 2.59
C ALA A 11 -5.77 2.53 4.00
N ILE A 12 -4.80 1.75 4.48
CA ILE A 12 -4.25 1.88 5.83
C ILE A 12 -2.76 1.55 5.84
N ASP A 13 -1.97 2.34 6.57
CA ASP A 13 -0.58 2.03 6.88
C ASP A 13 -0.21 2.50 8.29
N TYR A 14 0.94 2.09 8.79
CA TYR A 14 1.36 2.32 10.17
C TYR A 14 2.79 2.82 10.25
N ASP A 15 3.00 3.80 11.11
CA ASP A 15 4.31 4.28 11.50
C ASP A 15 4.77 3.63 12.82
N PRO A 16 5.71 2.67 12.80
CA PRO A 16 6.26 2.06 14.01
C PRO A 16 7.16 2.98 14.84
N VAL A 17 7.52 4.17 14.34
CA VAL A 17 8.36 5.12 15.09
C VAL A 17 7.54 5.94 16.07
N GLU A 18 6.43 6.54 15.63
CA GLU A 18 5.57 7.35 16.50
C GLU A 18 4.28 6.64 16.91
N GLY A 19 3.97 5.47 16.33
CA GLY A 19 2.80 4.68 16.69
C GLY A 19 1.49 5.17 16.08
N PHE A 20 1.56 5.97 15.01
CA PHE A 20 0.37 6.45 14.30
C PHE A 20 -0.08 5.45 13.24
N VAL A 21 -1.37 5.18 13.23
CA VAL A 21 -2.10 4.57 12.12
C VAL A 21 -2.53 5.70 11.18
N TYR A 22 -2.27 5.55 9.89
CA TYR A 22 -2.70 6.45 8.83
C TYR A 22 -3.73 5.72 7.97
N TRP A 23 -4.83 6.37 7.63
CA TRP A 23 -5.83 5.79 6.75
C TRP A 23 -6.46 6.83 5.84
N THR A 24 -7.03 6.34 4.75
CA THR A 24 -7.75 7.14 3.77
C THR A 24 -9.26 6.87 3.86
N ASP A 25 -10.06 7.87 3.55
CA ASP A 25 -11.52 7.78 3.51
C ASP A 25 -12.01 8.59 2.30
N ASP A 26 -12.65 7.93 1.34
CA ASP A 26 -13.05 8.50 0.04
C ASP A 26 -14.39 9.24 0.11
N GLU A 27 -15.31 8.82 0.98
CA GLU A 27 -16.54 9.57 1.27
C GLU A 27 -16.26 10.86 2.04
N VAL A 28 -15.34 10.81 3.02
CA VAL A 28 -14.87 12.00 3.73
C VAL A 28 -13.90 12.83 2.89
N ARG A 29 -13.28 12.20 1.87
CA ARG A 29 -12.21 12.77 1.04
C ARG A 29 -11.05 13.30 1.86
N ALA A 30 -10.54 12.45 2.76
CA ALA A 30 -9.48 12.83 3.67
C ALA A 30 -8.49 11.71 3.96
N ILE A 31 -7.26 12.12 4.26
CA ILE A 31 -6.25 11.29 4.89
C ILE A 31 -6.18 11.68 6.36
N ARG A 32 -6.29 10.69 7.24
CA ARG A 32 -6.38 10.87 8.69
C ARG A 32 -5.34 10.02 9.38
N ARG A 33 -5.05 10.36 10.64
CA ARG A 33 -4.23 9.53 11.52
C ARG A 33 -4.76 9.52 12.95
N SER A 34 -4.39 8.49 13.70
CA SER A 34 -4.62 8.38 15.16
C SER A 34 -3.60 7.43 15.75
N TYR A 35 -3.49 7.40 17.07
CA TYR A 35 -2.86 6.26 17.74
C TYR A 35 -3.75 5.01 17.60
N ILE A 36 -3.18 3.84 17.85
CA ILE A 36 -3.88 2.53 17.79
C ILE A 36 -5.10 2.52 18.73
N ASP A 37 -5.01 3.21 19.87
CA ASP A 37 -6.11 3.32 20.85
C ASP A 37 -7.19 4.33 20.44
N GLY A 38 -7.08 4.92 19.25
CA GLY A 38 -7.97 5.93 18.69
C GLY A 38 -7.77 7.34 19.24
N SER A 39 -6.81 7.56 20.14
CA SER A 39 -6.48 8.90 20.63
C SER A 39 -5.74 9.72 19.56
N ASN A 40 -5.73 11.05 19.73
CA ASN A 40 -5.05 11.99 18.82
C ASN A 40 -5.47 11.84 17.35
N ALA A 41 -6.77 11.61 17.12
CA ALA A 41 -7.33 11.53 15.78
C ALA A 41 -7.31 12.90 15.11
N THR A 42 -6.64 13.02 13.96
CA THR A 42 -6.47 14.28 13.21
C THR A 42 -6.62 14.06 11.71
N ILE A 43 -7.16 15.06 11.01
CA ILE A 43 -7.15 15.13 9.54
C ILE A 43 -5.81 15.74 9.09
N LEU A 44 -5.13 15.09 8.14
CA LEU A 44 -3.85 15.53 7.58
C LEU A 44 -4.01 16.24 6.24
N VAL A 45 -4.86 15.67 5.37
CA VAL A 45 -5.14 16.21 4.03
C VAL A 45 -6.64 16.05 3.77
N ASN A 46 -7.29 17.12 3.28
CA ASN A 46 -8.73 17.16 3.00
C ASN A 46 -9.11 18.12 1.86
N MET A 47 -8.12 18.56 1.07
CA MET A 47 -8.32 19.39 -0.10
C MET A 47 -7.73 18.66 -1.30
N ASP A 48 -8.32 18.81 -2.48
CA ASP A 48 -7.85 18.17 -3.71
C ASP A 48 -7.55 16.67 -3.53
N ILE A 49 -8.47 15.96 -2.87
CA ILE A 49 -8.49 14.50 -2.70
C ILE A 49 -9.86 14.03 -3.20
N ASN A 50 -9.88 12.93 -3.96
CA ASN A 50 -11.10 12.38 -4.51
C ASN A 50 -11.27 10.88 -4.17
N HIS A 51 -10.37 10.01 -4.61
CA HIS A 51 -10.40 8.57 -4.30
C HIS A 51 -9.00 8.09 -3.88
N PRO A 52 -8.60 8.34 -2.62
CA PRO A 52 -7.29 7.96 -2.11
C PRO A 52 -7.19 6.45 -1.83
N ASP A 53 -6.93 5.66 -2.87
CA ASP A 53 -7.02 4.19 -2.84
C ASP A 53 -5.78 3.48 -2.27
N GLY A 54 -4.66 4.19 -2.13
CA GLY A 54 -3.42 3.66 -1.60
C GLY A 54 -2.70 4.66 -0.71
N ILE A 55 -2.03 4.16 0.33
CA ILE A 55 -1.23 4.96 1.25
C ILE A 55 0.01 4.20 1.69
N ALA A 56 1.14 4.89 1.80
CA ALA A 56 2.37 4.31 2.29
C ALA A 56 3.19 5.30 3.13
N VAL A 57 3.67 4.83 4.27
CA VAL A 57 4.48 5.60 5.22
C VAL A 57 5.97 5.41 4.91
N ASP A 58 6.68 6.51 4.64
CA ASP A 58 8.13 6.54 4.71
C ASP A 58 8.57 6.79 6.15
N TRP A 59 8.84 5.71 6.88
CA TRP A 59 9.26 5.78 8.28
C TRP A 59 10.67 6.34 8.47
N VAL A 60 11.49 6.41 7.40
CA VAL A 60 12.88 6.90 7.43
C VAL A 60 12.93 8.41 7.22
N ALA A 61 12.37 8.91 6.12
CA ALA A 61 12.37 10.33 5.77
C ALA A 61 11.19 11.11 6.37
N ARG A 62 10.25 10.41 7.02
CA ARG A 62 9.07 10.97 7.71
C ARG A 62 8.09 11.63 6.74
N ASN A 63 7.84 10.94 5.64
CA ASN A 63 6.92 11.37 4.58
C ASN A 63 5.75 10.39 4.45
N LEU A 64 4.62 10.89 3.96
CA LEU A 64 3.41 10.12 3.67
C LEU A 64 3.12 10.21 2.18
N TYR A 65 3.06 9.05 1.53
CA TYR A 65 2.76 8.90 0.11
C TYR A 65 1.36 8.35 -0.05
N TRP A 66 0.65 8.80 -1.08
CA TRP A 66 -0.65 8.22 -1.45
C TRP A 66 -0.86 8.27 -2.95
N THR A 67 -1.71 7.36 -3.42
CA THR A 67 -2.26 7.36 -4.77
C THR A 67 -3.72 7.81 -4.71
N ASP A 68 -4.18 8.54 -5.72
CA ASP A 68 -5.57 8.98 -5.83
C ASP A 68 -6.09 8.70 -7.25
N THR A 69 -6.97 7.71 -7.40
CA THR A 69 -7.59 7.32 -8.67
C THR A 69 -8.59 8.34 -9.18
N GLY A 70 -9.10 9.21 -8.32
CA GLY A 70 -10.03 10.25 -8.72
C GLY A 70 -9.36 11.50 -9.26
N THR A 71 -8.03 11.62 -9.16
CA THR A 71 -7.24 12.75 -9.67
C THR A 71 -6.04 12.34 -10.51
N ASP A 72 -5.84 11.03 -10.70
CA ASP A 72 -4.73 10.41 -11.42
C ASP A 72 -3.37 10.89 -10.94
N ARG A 73 -3.16 10.86 -9.62
CA ARG A 73 -1.94 11.39 -8.99
C ARG A 73 -1.30 10.45 -7.98
N ILE A 74 0.02 10.56 -7.88
CA ILE A 74 0.81 10.13 -6.74
C ILE A 74 1.40 11.36 -6.08
N GLU A 75 1.17 11.51 -4.79
CA GLU A 75 1.55 12.68 -4.04
C GLU A 75 2.28 12.33 -2.75
N VAL A 76 2.98 13.31 -2.20
CA VAL A 76 3.72 13.18 -0.95
C VAL A 76 3.51 14.39 -0.05
N THR A 77 3.47 14.14 1.26
CA THR A 77 3.53 15.16 2.31
C THR A 77 4.51 14.72 3.39
N ARG A 78 4.86 15.61 4.33
CA ARG A 78 5.37 15.18 5.64
C ARG A 78 4.29 14.41 6.40
N LEU A 79 4.67 13.55 7.35
CA LEU A 79 3.70 12.79 8.18
C LEU A 79 2.70 13.65 8.99
N ASN A 80 2.96 14.95 9.11
CA ASN A 80 2.05 15.93 9.73
C ASN A 80 1.14 16.67 8.71
N GLY A 81 1.15 16.28 7.43
CA GLY A 81 0.35 16.87 6.35
C GLY A 81 0.96 18.10 5.65
N THR A 82 2.12 18.60 6.12
CA THR A 82 2.79 19.77 5.52
C THR A 82 3.60 19.42 4.27
N SER A 83 4.02 20.44 3.52
CA SER A 83 4.92 20.31 2.35
C SER A 83 4.40 19.35 1.27
N ARG A 84 3.12 19.46 0.94
CA ARG A 84 2.48 18.68 -0.13
C ARG A 84 3.16 18.92 -1.47
N LYS A 85 3.43 17.84 -2.21
CA LYS A 85 3.98 17.87 -3.55
C LYS A 85 3.37 16.75 -4.40
N ILE A 86 2.98 17.07 -5.63
CA ILE A 86 2.63 16.09 -6.66
C ILE A 86 3.93 15.51 -7.23
N LEU A 87 4.06 14.18 -7.22
CA LEU A 87 5.22 13.47 -7.74
C LEU A 87 4.99 12.94 -9.15
N ILE A 88 3.84 12.31 -9.38
CA ILE A 88 3.44 11.73 -10.66
C ILE A 88 2.02 12.19 -10.95
N SER A 89 1.77 12.70 -12.17
CA SER A 89 0.44 13.13 -12.64
C SER A 89 0.24 12.98 -14.15
N GLU A 90 1.23 12.41 -14.84
CA GLU A 90 1.19 12.18 -16.29
C GLU A 90 1.19 10.67 -16.52
N ASP A 91 0.56 10.19 -17.60
CA ASP A 91 0.48 8.77 -17.96
C ASP A 91 0.10 7.85 -16.78
N LEU A 92 -0.82 8.30 -15.94
CA LEU A 92 -1.38 7.59 -14.80
C LEU A 92 -2.89 7.50 -15.04
N GLU A 93 -3.49 6.33 -14.91
CA GLU A 93 -4.90 6.12 -15.25
C GLU A 93 -5.73 5.73 -14.02
N GLU A 94 -5.40 4.64 -13.33
CA GLU A 94 -6.12 4.21 -12.12
C GLU A 94 -5.09 3.73 -11.06
N PRO A 95 -4.30 4.64 -10.48
CA PRO A 95 -3.25 4.29 -9.51
C PRO A 95 -3.81 3.81 -8.17
N ARG A 96 -3.48 2.60 -7.74
CA ARG A 96 -4.15 1.95 -6.59
C ARG A 96 -3.25 1.59 -5.43
N ALA A 97 -2.55 0.46 -5.48
CA ALA A 97 -1.67 0.07 -4.37
C ALA A 97 -0.33 0.78 -4.49
N ILE A 98 0.26 1.20 -3.37
CA ILE A 98 1.60 1.78 -3.31
C ILE A 98 2.38 1.18 -2.15
N VAL A 99 3.65 0.84 -2.39
CA VAL A 99 4.61 0.44 -1.35
C VAL A 99 5.94 1.15 -1.57
N LEU A 100 6.66 1.37 -0.46
CA LEU A 100 7.93 2.09 -0.48
C LEU A 100 9.07 1.15 -0.09
N ASP A 101 10.23 1.42 -0.67
CA ASP A 101 11.54 0.97 -0.19
C ASP A 101 12.39 2.18 0.18
N PRO A 102 12.22 2.74 1.40
CA PRO A 102 12.96 3.92 1.84
C PRO A 102 14.48 3.74 1.88
N VAL A 103 14.95 2.50 2.05
CA VAL A 103 16.38 2.20 2.15
C VAL A 103 17.05 2.28 0.79
N ASN A 104 16.39 1.78 -0.25
CA ASN A 104 16.91 1.83 -1.62
C ASN A 104 16.40 3.05 -2.41
N GLY A 105 15.49 3.85 -1.85
CA GLY A 105 15.02 5.09 -2.45
C GLY A 105 13.97 4.91 -3.53
N PHE A 106 13.19 3.82 -3.50
CA PHE A 106 12.17 3.52 -4.52
C PHE A 106 10.74 3.54 -3.96
N MET A 107 9.80 3.91 -4.82
CA MET A 107 8.38 3.63 -4.67
C MET A 107 7.91 2.73 -5.79
N TYR A 108 6.96 1.86 -5.47
CA TYR A 108 6.32 0.93 -6.40
C TYR A 108 4.82 1.08 -6.28
N TRP A 109 4.11 1.11 -7.40
CA TRP A 109 2.66 1.19 -7.39
C TRP A 109 2.03 0.36 -8.50
N THR A 110 0.75 0.08 -8.33
CA THR A 110 -0.09 -0.55 -9.35
C THR A 110 -0.98 0.50 -9.99
N ASP A 111 -1.22 0.35 -11.29
CA ASP A 111 -2.17 1.13 -12.08
C ASP A 111 -3.02 0.10 -12.86
N TRP A 112 -4.34 0.15 -12.69
CA TRP A 112 -5.27 -0.84 -13.25
C TRP A 112 -6.18 -0.27 -14.35
N GLY A 113 -5.80 0.85 -14.95
CA GLY A 113 -6.56 1.50 -16.03
C GLY A 113 -6.70 0.66 -17.31
N GLN A 114 -6.90 1.33 -18.44
CA GLN A 114 -6.93 0.70 -19.77
C GLN A 114 -5.66 -0.12 -20.06
N HIS A 115 -4.52 0.31 -19.53
CA HIS A 115 -3.23 -0.40 -19.68
C HIS A 115 -2.65 -0.80 -18.32
N PRO A 116 -3.13 -1.91 -17.70
CA PRO A 116 -2.69 -2.32 -16.38
C PRO A 116 -1.18 -2.55 -16.30
N LYS A 117 -0.56 -1.97 -15.28
CA LYS A 117 0.89 -1.97 -15.09
C LYS A 117 1.28 -1.89 -13.61
N ILE A 118 2.48 -2.39 -13.33
CA ILE A 118 3.19 -2.15 -12.08
C ILE A 118 4.41 -1.32 -12.43
N GLU A 119 4.60 -0.22 -11.71
CA GLU A 119 5.64 0.75 -12.01
C GLU A 119 6.54 0.98 -10.80
N ARG A 120 7.72 1.53 -11.09
CA ARG A 120 8.72 1.93 -10.08
C ARG A 120 9.23 3.31 -10.42
N ALA A 121 9.48 4.14 -9.41
CA ALA A 121 10.22 5.39 -9.54
C ALA A 121 11.07 5.61 -8.29
N ASN A 122 11.96 6.60 -8.34
CA ASN A 122 12.59 7.13 -7.14
C ASN A 122 11.53 7.77 -6.23
N LEU A 123 11.80 7.88 -4.93
CA LEU A 123 10.91 8.50 -3.94
C LEU A 123 10.57 9.99 -4.22
N ASP A 124 11.28 10.64 -5.12
CA ASP A 124 11.03 12.01 -5.57
C ASP A 124 10.24 12.10 -6.88
N GLY A 125 9.79 10.96 -7.43
CA GLY A 125 9.07 10.84 -8.70
C GLY A 125 9.97 10.67 -9.93
N THR A 126 11.30 10.80 -9.80
CA THR A 126 12.22 10.69 -10.94
C THR A 126 12.51 9.24 -11.33
N ALA A 127 13.14 9.02 -12.49
CA ALA A 127 13.54 7.70 -12.99
C ALA A 127 12.39 6.67 -13.01
N ARG A 128 11.18 7.13 -13.36
CA ARG A 128 10.01 6.27 -13.54
C ARG A 128 10.25 5.24 -14.63
N VAL A 129 9.94 3.99 -14.32
CA VAL A 129 9.99 2.85 -15.24
C VAL A 129 8.76 1.98 -15.06
N VAL A 130 8.27 1.44 -16.18
CA VAL A 130 7.27 0.37 -16.16
C VAL A 130 7.98 -0.94 -15.83
N LEU A 131 7.70 -1.50 -14.65
CA LEU A 131 8.33 -2.74 -14.17
C LEU A 131 7.66 -3.97 -14.80
N LEU A 132 6.34 -3.93 -14.96
CA LEU A 132 5.53 -4.99 -15.54
C LEU A 132 4.29 -4.41 -16.22
N ASN A 133 3.94 -4.90 -17.41
CA ASN A 133 2.76 -4.47 -18.18
C ASN A 133 2.09 -5.60 -18.97
N SER A 134 2.38 -6.85 -18.63
CA SER A 134 1.88 -8.03 -19.33
C SER A 134 1.15 -8.94 -18.36
N SER A 135 0.07 -9.58 -18.83
CA SER A 135 -0.74 -10.50 -18.02
C SER A 135 -1.17 -9.89 -16.68
N LEU A 136 -1.61 -8.63 -16.72
CA LEU A 136 -2.21 -7.90 -15.60
C LEU A 136 -3.64 -7.55 -15.97
N GLY A 137 -4.52 -7.63 -14.98
CA GLY A 137 -5.93 -7.28 -15.07
C GLY A 137 -6.26 -6.22 -14.04
N TRP A 138 -6.46 -6.62 -12.78
CA TRP A 138 -6.75 -5.70 -11.67
C TRP A 138 -5.76 -5.91 -10.53
N PRO A 139 -4.51 -5.40 -10.66
CA PRO A 139 -3.48 -5.51 -9.62
C PRO A 139 -3.83 -4.64 -8.40
N ASN A 140 -4.71 -5.15 -7.53
CA ASN A 140 -5.28 -4.39 -6.42
C ASN A 140 -4.37 -4.31 -5.20
N GLY A 141 -3.56 -5.34 -4.98
CA GLY A 141 -2.72 -5.47 -3.80
C GLY A 141 -1.25 -5.50 -4.17
N LEU A 142 -0.39 -4.85 -3.37
CA LEU A 142 1.06 -4.84 -3.57
C LEU A 142 1.78 -4.92 -2.21
N ALA A 143 2.80 -5.77 -2.11
CA ALA A 143 3.65 -5.90 -0.94
C ALA A 143 5.11 -6.14 -1.35
N ILE A 144 6.05 -5.77 -0.48
CA ILE A 144 7.48 -5.93 -0.71
C ILE A 144 8.12 -6.77 0.40
N ASP A 145 8.92 -7.75 0.01
CA ASP A 145 9.86 -8.44 0.90
C ASP A 145 11.24 -7.77 0.74
N TYR A 146 11.55 -6.87 1.67
CA TYR A 146 12.81 -6.12 1.69
C TYR A 146 14.05 -7.01 1.76
N THR A 147 13.96 -8.16 2.43
CA THR A 147 15.11 -9.04 2.64
C THR A 147 15.38 -9.86 1.39
N ALA A 148 14.32 -10.32 0.73
CA ALA A 148 14.42 -11.12 -0.49
C ALA A 148 14.55 -10.26 -1.77
N GLY A 149 14.29 -8.95 -1.70
CA GLY A 149 14.26 -8.07 -2.88
C GLY A 149 13.16 -8.46 -3.85
N LYS A 150 11.96 -8.78 -3.33
CA LYS A 150 10.82 -9.27 -4.12
C LYS A 150 9.57 -8.43 -3.90
N LEU A 151 8.81 -8.22 -4.97
CA LEU A 151 7.46 -7.65 -4.95
C LEU A 151 6.45 -8.77 -5.15
N TYR A 152 5.38 -8.71 -4.37
CA TYR A 152 4.24 -9.60 -4.45
C TYR A 152 2.99 -8.77 -4.76
N TRP A 153 2.13 -9.25 -5.65
CA TRP A 153 0.87 -8.61 -5.93
C TRP A 153 -0.26 -9.61 -6.05
N GLY A 154 -1.46 -9.16 -5.71
CA GLY A 154 -2.70 -9.87 -5.95
C GLY A 154 -3.46 -9.21 -7.09
N ASP A 155 -3.87 -10.00 -8.09
CA ASP A 155 -4.66 -9.54 -9.22
C ASP A 155 -6.07 -10.12 -9.16
N ALA A 156 -7.05 -9.25 -8.93
CA ALA A 156 -8.45 -9.63 -8.71
C ALA A 156 -9.21 -10.00 -9.99
N LYS A 157 -8.61 -9.82 -11.18
CA LYS A 157 -9.22 -10.22 -12.46
C LYS A 157 -8.69 -11.55 -12.95
N THR A 158 -7.42 -11.82 -12.68
CA THR A 158 -6.76 -13.07 -13.09
C THR A 158 -6.78 -14.14 -12.01
N ASP A 159 -7.26 -13.81 -10.81
CA ASP A 159 -7.33 -14.68 -9.63
C ASP A 159 -5.97 -15.27 -9.23
N LYS A 160 -4.92 -14.43 -9.25
CA LYS A 160 -3.54 -14.84 -8.98
C LYS A 160 -2.88 -13.99 -7.91
N ILE A 161 -2.02 -14.64 -7.12
CA ILE A 161 -0.94 -13.96 -6.39
C ILE A 161 0.37 -14.32 -7.09
N GLU A 162 1.11 -13.30 -7.49
CA GLU A 162 2.37 -13.47 -8.20
C GLU A 162 3.50 -12.74 -7.47
N VAL A 163 4.72 -13.10 -7.83
CA VAL A 163 5.95 -12.54 -7.27
C VAL A 163 6.94 -12.23 -8.38
N ILE A 164 7.70 -11.15 -8.22
CA ILE A 164 8.76 -10.72 -9.13
C ILE A 164 9.92 -10.14 -8.31
N ASN A 165 11.14 -10.20 -8.83
CA ASN A 165 12.24 -9.44 -8.24
C ASN A 165 12.01 -7.94 -8.42
N VAL A 166 12.52 -7.11 -7.51
CA VAL A 166 12.39 -5.64 -7.56
C VAL A 166 13.06 -4.99 -8.78
N ASP A 167 13.88 -5.74 -9.51
CA ASP A 167 14.50 -5.36 -10.78
C ASP A 167 13.66 -5.75 -12.02
N GLY A 168 12.53 -6.44 -11.82
CA GLY A 168 11.63 -6.90 -12.89
C GLY A 168 11.95 -8.30 -13.41
N SER A 169 12.95 -9.00 -12.85
CA SER A 169 13.30 -10.36 -13.25
C SER A 169 12.53 -11.44 -12.47
N ASN A 170 12.59 -12.68 -12.95
CA ASN A 170 12.10 -13.87 -12.24
C ASN A 170 10.64 -13.79 -11.76
N ARG A 171 9.74 -13.33 -12.62
CA ARG A 171 8.28 -13.41 -12.37
C ARG A 171 7.85 -14.87 -12.20
N GLN A 172 7.09 -15.14 -11.14
CA GLN A 172 6.55 -16.46 -10.80
C GLN A 172 5.13 -16.33 -10.25
N THR A 173 4.29 -17.32 -10.53
CA THR A 173 2.98 -17.46 -9.87
C THR A 173 3.16 -18.16 -8.53
N LEU A 174 2.69 -17.53 -7.45
CA LEU A 174 2.71 -18.11 -6.10
C LEU A 174 1.42 -18.90 -5.82
N LEU A 175 0.27 -18.34 -6.20
CA LEU A 175 -1.04 -18.95 -6.01
C LEU A 175 -1.92 -18.66 -7.24
N GLU A 176 -2.61 -19.69 -7.71
CA GLU A 176 -3.64 -19.63 -8.75
C GLU A 176 -4.78 -20.56 -8.33
N ASP A 177 -5.59 -20.11 -7.36
CA ASP A 177 -6.76 -20.85 -6.87
C ASP A 177 -7.72 -19.92 -6.12
N LYS A 178 -8.96 -19.82 -6.60
CA LYS A 178 -10.11 -19.13 -5.96
C LYS A 178 -9.70 -17.93 -5.11
N LEU A 179 -9.29 -16.86 -5.79
CA LEU A 179 -9.00 -15.54 -5.21
C LEU A 179 -10.03 -14.53 -5.73
N PRO A 180 -11.33 -14.74 -5.44
CA PRO A 180 -12.40 -14.13 -6.20
C PRO A 180 -12.37 -12.61 -6.21
N HIS A 181 -11.87 -11.95 -5.16
CA HIS A 181 -11.67 -10.50 -5.20
C HIS A 181 -10.71 -9.95 -4.12
N ILE A 182 -9.39 -10.09 -4.32
CA ILE A 182 -8.38 -9.48 -3.44
C ILE A 182 -8.51 -7.95 -3.43
N PHE A 183 -8.48 -7.36 -2.23
CA PHE A 183 -8.42 -5.91 -2.05
C PHE A 183 -7.21 -5.49 -1.21
N GLY A 184 -7.27 -5.69 0.11
CA GLY A 184 -6.17 -5.42 1.03
C GLY A 184 -5.11 -6.51 0.87
N PHE A 185 -3.84 -6.12 0.90
CA PHE A 185 -2.73 -7.04 0.65
C PHE A 185 -1.48 -6.56 1.37
N THR A 186 -0.83 -7.45 2.12
CA THR A 186 0.36 -7.10 2.89
C THR A 186 1.26 -8.32 3.08
N LEU A 187 2.51 -8.08 3.48
CA LEU A 187 3.48 -9.11 3.81
C LEU A 187 4.10 -8.82 5.18
N LEU A 188 4.17 -9.85 6.03
CA LEU A 188 4.94 -9.79 7.27
C LEU A 188 5.60 -11.15 7.55
N GLY A 189 6.94 -11.14 7.53
CA GLY A 189 7.75 -12.36 7.74
C GLY A 189 7.58 -13.35 6.58
N GLU A 190 7.12 -14.56 6.90
CA GLU A 190 6.93 -15.64 5.93
C GLU A 190 5.51 -15.70 5.34
N TYR A 191 4.63 -14.79 5.76
CA TYR A 191 3.23 -14.79 5.38
C TYR A 191 2.83 -13.56 4.60
N ILE A 192 2.02 -13.79 3.57
CA ILE A 192 1.25 -12.77 2.86
C ILE A 192 -0.18 -12.87 3.38
N TYR A 193 -0.81 -11.73 3.64
CA TYR A 193 -2.17 -11.63 4.11
C TYR A 193 -2.99 -10.80 3.13
N TRP A 194 -4.24 -11.20 2.89
CA TRP A 194 -5.15 -10.41 2.07
C TRP A 194 -6.56 -10.43 2.62
N THR A 195 -7.33 -9.40 2.26
CA THR A 195 -8.78 -9.38 2.40
C THR A 195 -9.41 -9.73 1.07
N ASP A 196 -10.49 -10.49 1.14
CA ASP A 196 -11.26 -10.88 -0.04
C ASP A 196 -12.73 -10.46 0.13
N TRP A 197 -13.22 -9.62 -0.79
CA TRP A 197 -14.55 -9.02 -0.71
C TRP A 197 -15.68 -10.02 -0.90
N GLN A 198 -15.47 -11.02 -1.75
CA GLN A 198 -16.53 -11.95 -2.13
C GLN A 198 -16.71 -13.06 -1.09
N SER A 199 -15.61 -13.58 -0.55
CA SER A 199 -15.60 -14.56 0.54
C SER A 199 -15.79 -13.93 1.92
N ARG A 200 -15.61 -12.60 2.05
CA ARG A 200 -15.73 -11.85 3.31
C ARG A 200 -14.77 -12.41 4.36
N SER A 201 -13.51 -12.60 3.97
CA SER A 201 -12.52 -13.25 4.79
C SER A 201 -11.17 -12.54 4.76
N ILE A 202 -10.40 -12.76 5.83
CA ILE A 202 -8.97 -12.45 5.89
C ILE A 202 -8.24 -13.78 5.84
N GLU A 203 -7.35 -13.91 4.86
CA GLU A 203 -6.61 -15.13 4.62
C GLU A 203 -5.11 -14.84 4.64
N ARG A 204 -4.32 -15.90 4.81
CA ARG A 204 -2.88 -15.86 4.63
C ARG A 204 -2.35 -17.03 3.85
N ILE A 205 -1.19 -16.84 3.25
CA ILE A 205 -0.41 -17.90 2.63
C ILE A 205 1.04 -17.85 3.10
N HIS A 206 1.62 -19.02 3.37
CA HIS A 206 3.05 -19.12 3.64
C HIS A 206 3.84 -19.07 2.32
N LYS A 207 4.70 -18.06 2.16
CA LYS A 207 5.34 -17.72 0.87
C LYS A 207 6.22 -18.84 0.29
N ALA A 208 6.78 -19.71 1.13
CA ALA A 208 7.66 -20.79 0.69
C ALA A 208 6.96 -22.14 0.48
N THR A 209 5.86 -22.39 1.20
CA THR A 209 5.16 -23.70 1.17
C THR A 209 3.83 -23.64 0.45
N ALA A 210 3.37 -22.44 0.09
CA ALA A 210 2.06 -22.17 -0.50
C ALA A 210 0.88 -22.70 0.32
N VAL A 211 1.07 -22.93 1.63
CA VAL A 211 -0.01 -23.36 2.53
C VAL A 211 -0.89 -22.14 2.84
N ARG A 212 -2.15 -22.22 2.41
CA ARG A 212 -3.20 -21.21 2.58
C ARG A 212 -4.04 -21.51 3.82
N GLU A 213 -4.37 -20.47 4.58
CA GLU A 213 -5.19 -20.54 5.79
C GLU A 213 -6.15 -19.35 5.85
N ILE A 214 -7.41 -19.61 6.22
CA ILE A 214 -8.38 -18.57 6.56
C ILE A 214 -8.16 -18.18 8.02
N ILE A 215 -7.88 -16.91 8.29
CA ILE A 215 -7.66 -16.40 9.66
C ILE A 215 -8.99 -15.98 10.28
N ILE A 216 -9.81 -15.28 9.50
CA ILE A 216 -11.14 -14.79 9.89
C ILE A 216 -12.06 -14.95 8.70
N ASP A 217 -13.27 -15.44 8.92
CA ASP A 217 -14.34 -15.48 7.94
C ASP A 217 -15.55 -14.64 8.39
N GLN A 218 -16.53 -14.48 7.49
CA GLN A 218 -17.80 -13.79 7.78
C GLN A 218 -17.64 -12.33 8.24
N LEU A 219 -16.60 -11.65 7.76
CA LEU A 219 -16.32 -10.26 8.09
C LEU A 219 -16.78 -9.35 6.93
N PRO A 220 -17.93 -8.67 7.04
CA PRO A 220 -18.44 -7.79 6.00
C PRO A 220 -17.59 -6.52 5.87
N ASP A 221 -17.72 -5.85 4.72
CA ASP A 221 -17.17 -4.50 4.46
C ASP A 221 -15.65 -4.40 4.69
N LEU A 222 -14.94 -5.49 4.42
CA LEU A 222 -13.48 -5.55 4.47
C LEU A 222 -12.87 -4.64 3.40
N MET A 223 -11.86 -3.86 3.79
CA MET A 223 -11.11 -2.98 2.89
C MET A 223 -9.62 -3.29 2.97
N GLY A 224 -8.76 -2.28 3.06
CA GLY A 224 -7.32 -2.43 3.23
C GLY A 224 -6.94 -3.06 4.58
N LEU A 225 -5.77 -3.70 4.60
CA LEU A 225 -5.15 -4.22 5.81
C LEU A 225 -3.63 -4.00 5.75
N LYS A 226 -3.01 -3.81 6.91
CA LYS A 226 -1.54 -3.73 7.05
C LYS A 226 -1.07 -4.63 8.18
N ALA A 227 -0.17 -5.57 7.88
CA ALA A 227 0.55 -6.31 8.89
C ALA A 227 1.92 -5.64 9.10
N THR A 228 2.27 -5.40 10.35
CA THR A 228 3.49 -4.68 10.71
C THR A 228 3.95 -5.06 12.12
N LYS A 229 5.21 -4.78 12.44
CA LYS A 229 5.71 -4.84 13.81
C LYS A 229 5.44 -3.50 14.50
N VAL A 230 5.01 -3.54 15.76
CA VAL A 230 4.59 -2.32 16.48
C VAL A 230 5.75 -1.36 16.73
N THR A 231 6.97 -1.87 16.95
CA THR A 231 8.13 -1.09 17.41
C THR A 231 9.40 -1.28 16.57
N GLU A 232 9.34 -1.99 15.45
CA GLU A 232 10.52 -2.31 14.64
C GLU A 232 10.40 -1.70 13.24
N THR A 233 11.48 -1.07 12.77
CA THR A 233 11.64 -0.54 11.41
C THR A 233 12.76 -1.26 10.68
N ASN A 234 12.61 -1.46 9.37
CA ASN A 234 13.72 -1.83 8.49
C ASN A 234 14.50 -0.57 8.10
N GLY A 235 15.83 -0.58 8.24
CA GLY A 235 16.69 0.57 7.93
C GLY A 235 16.98 1.47 9.14
N ARG A 236 18.06 2.26 9.06
CA ARG A 236 18.40 3.24 10.10
C ARG A 236 17.48 4.45 9.95
N ILE A 237 16.75 4.80 11.02
CA ILE A 237 16.08 6.11 11.11
C ILE A 237 17.14 7.18 10.85
N CYS A 238 16.89 8.08 9.89
CA CYS A 238 17.69 9.29 9.73
C CYS A 238 17.49 10.19 10.95
N ARG A 239 18.10 9.83 12.09
CA ARG A 239 18.36 10.77 13.20
C ARG A 239 19.62 11.55 12.84
N PHE A 240 19.53 12.38 11.80
CA PHE A 240 20.47 13.48 11.63
C PHE A 240 19.67 14.76 11.45
N LEU A 241 19.97 15.66 12.37
CA LEU A 241 19.60 17.06 12.48
C LEU A 241 19.23 17.68 11.13
N ASN A 242 18.15 18.47 11.11
CA ASN A 242 18.04 19.60 10.18
C ASN A 242 19.37 20.38 10.25
N SER A 243 20.26 20.15 9.29
CA SER A 243 21.49 20.91 9.14
C SER A 243 21.73 21.11 7.66
N GLY A 244 21.43 22.33 7.19
CA GLY A 244 21.69 22.81 5.83
C GLY A 244 20.48 23.50 5.24
#